data_AF-A0A9P9WJ17-F1
#
_entry.id   AF-A0A9P9WJ17-F1
#
_cell.length_a   1.000
_cell.length_b   1.000
_cell.length_c   1.000
_cell.angle_alpha   90.00
_cell.angle_beta   90.00
_cell.angle_gamma   90.00
#
_symmetry.space_group_name_H-M   'P 1'
#
loop_
_entity.id
_entity.type
_entity.pdbx_description
1 polymer ?
#
loop_
_entity_poly.entity_id
_entity_poly.type
_entity_poly.pdbx_seq_one_letter_code
_entity_poly.pdbx_strand_id
1 'polypeptide(L)'
;MANTATSSTTAAGTPNSAGDDGPFTGGCACHQRETGSAFALNAMYEAPLVGLSTAVQPELVETSTASGNPQTIARCPACRVAVWSSYGTHGGDRVRIIRVGTLDNPDLFPPEMHIYTSTKQPWLNLSGDVPFVPEFYHLPDVWPKERLERLQRALGTSVGVGE
;
A
#
# COMPACT_ATOMS: atom_id res chain seq x y z
N MET A 1 -22.56 -9.11 -1.20
CA MET A 1 -21.54 -9.49 -2.20
C MET A 1 -20.34 -8.59 -1.97
N ALA A 2 -19.30 -9.10 -1.30
CA ALA A 2 -18.10 -8.31 -1.05
C ALA A 2 -17.35 -8.18 -2.38
N ASN A 3 -17.20 -6.95 -2.88
CA ASN A 3 -16.39 -6.67 -4.06
C ASN A 3 -14.97 -7.17 -3.78
N THR A 4 -14.60 -8.26 -4.43
CA THR A 4 -13.26 -8.82 -4.35
C THR A 4 -12.38 -7.98 -5.26
N ALA A 5 -11.48 -7.20 -4.66
CA ALA A 5 -10.58 -6.30 -5.35
C ALA A 5 -9.20 -6.96 -5.44
N THR A 6 -8.71 -7.18 -6.66
CA THR A 6 -7.28 -7.44 -6.88
C THR A 6 -6.50 -6.24 -6.36
N SER A 7 -5.32 -6.46 -5.79
CA SER A 7 -4.45 -5.38 -5.37
C SER A 7 -3.16 -5.49 -6.14
N SER A 8 -2.74 -4.39 -6.75
CA SER A 8 -1.38 -4.25 -7.25
C SER A 8 -0.58 -3.57 -6.14
N THR A 9 0.50 -4.19 -5.73
CA THR A 9 1.36 -3.64 -4.69
C THR A 9 2.69 -3.25 -5.31
N THR A 10 3.09 -2.02 -5.04
CA THR A 10 4.48 -1.62 -5.09
C THR A 10 5.02 -1.85 -3.68
N ALA A 11 6.06 -2.66 -3.54
CA ALA A 11 6.72 -2.79 -2.25
C ALA A 11 7.45 -1.46 -1.96
N ALA A 12 7.91 -1.29 -0.73
CA ALA A 12 8.57 -0.06 -0.26
C ALA A 12 9.91 0.18 -0.98
N GLY A 13 9.89 0.55 -2.26
CA GLY A 13 11.04 0.89 -3.08
C GLY A 13 11.15 2.41 -3.17
N THR A 14 12.36 2.93 -2.97
CA THR A 14 12.72 4.28 -3.40
C THR A 14 12.23 4.50 -4.83
N PRO A 15 11.74 5.71 -5.18
CA PRO A 15 11.56 6.10 -6.57
C PRO A 15 12.74 5.63 -7.41
N ASN A 16 12.53 5.37 -8.70
CA ASN A 16 13.60 5.03 -9.65
C ASN A 16 14.75 6.07 -9.73
N SER A 17 14.70 7.16 -8.96
CA SER A 17 15.81 8.04 -8.63
C SER A 17 16.38 7.72 -7.24
N ALA A 18 17.60 7.19 -7.21
CA ALA A 18 18.41 7.10 -6.00
C ALA A 18 18.49 8.47 -5.29
N GLY A 19 18.15 8.52 -4.00
CA GLY A 19 18.56 9.62 -3.12
C GLY A 19 17.49 10.42 -2.38
N ASP A 20 16.25 9.95 -2.23
CA ASP A 20 15.24 10.69 -1.47
C ASP A 20 14.89 9.98 -0.14
N ASP A 21 15.69 10.21 0.89
CA ASP A 21 15.42 9.84 2.29
C ASP A 21 14.48 10.86 2.99
N GLY A 22 13.89 11.78 2.22
CA GLY A 22 12.92 12.75 2.71
C GLY A 22 11.54 12.12 2.99
N PRO A 23 10.69 12.76 3.80
CA PRO A 23 9.33 12.28 4.02
C PRO A 23 8.55 12.27 2.70
N PHE A 24 8.02 11.10 2.34
CA PHE A 24 7.11 10.95 1.20
C PHE A 24 5.86 11.74 1.50
N THR A 25 5.61 12.74 0.68
CA THR A 25 4.54 13.68 0.91
C THR A 25 3.33 13.25 0.07
N GLY A 26 2.26 12.84 0.76
CA GLY A 26 0.99 12.48 0.15
C GLY A 26 -0.02 13.62 0.27
N GLY A 27 -0.58 14.03 -0.86
CA GLY A 27 -1.63 15.03 -0.95
C GLY A 27 -2.85 14.48 -1.63
N CYS A 28 -4.03 14.77 -1.10
CA CYS A 28 -5.23 14.61 -1.90
C CYS A 28 -5.28 15.76 -2.94
N ALA A 29 -4.52 15.65 -4.03
CA ALA A 29 -4.83 16.37 -5.24
C ALA A 29 -6.17 15.81 -5.75
N CYS A 30 -7.23 16.60 -5.70
CA CYS A 30 -8.64 16.20 -5.93
C CYS A 30 -8.96 15.60 -7.32
N HIS A 31 -7.96 15.19 -8.10
CA HIS A 31 -8.07 14.68 -9.47
C HIS A 31 -8.05 13.15 -9.59
N GLN A 32 -7.74 12.38 -8.54
CA GLN A 32 -7.84 10.91 -8.57
C GLN A 32 -8.84 10.38 -7.52
N ARG A 33 -10.14 10.52 -7.82
CA ARG A 33 -11.23 10.06 -6.94
C ARG A 33 -11.59 8.60 -7.22
N GLU A 34 -11.28 7.71 -6.29
CA GLU A 34 -11.89 6.38 -6.01
C GLU A 34 -12.69 5.70 -7.15
N THR A 35 -12.14 5.64 -8.37
CA THR A 35 -12.88 5.12 -9.53
C THR A 35 -13.05 3.63 -9.39
N GLY A 36 -14.17 3.05 -9.83
CA GLY A 36 -14.44 1.61 -9.90
C GLY A 36 -13.45 0.82 -10.77
N SER A 37 -12.17 0.89 -10.41
CA SER A 37 -11.04 0.18 -10.97
C SER A 37 -11.12 -1.28 -10.55
N ALA A 38 -10.64 -2.16 -11.41
CA ALA A 38 -10.55 -3.59 -11.10
C ALA A 38 -9.57 -3.88 -9.95
N PHE A 39 -8.65 -2.96 -9.65
CA PHE A 39 -7.67 -3.12 -8.59
C PHE A 39 -7.26 -1.80 -7.93
N ALA A 40 -6.78 -1.90 -6.69
CA ALA A 40 -6.11 -0.82 -5.99
C ALA A 40 -4.60 -0.86 -6.23
N LEU A 41 -3.95 0.30 -6.37
CA LEU A 41 -2.50 0.42 -6.40
C LEU A 41 -2.01 0.94 -5.04
N ASN A 42 -1.27 0.09 -4.34
CA ASN A 42 -0.87 0.31 -2.95
C ASN A 42 0.66 0.32 -2.83
N ALA A 43 1.18 1.21 -1.99
CA ALA A 43 2.59 1.23 -1.59
C ALA A 43 2.71 1.09 -0.06
N MET A 44 3.63 0.24 0.41
CA MET A 44 3.84 0.01 1.83
C MET A 44 4.98 0.89 2.35
N TYR A 45 4.77 1.64 3.44
CA TYR A 45 5.77 2.55 4.00
C TYR A 45 5.72 2.60 5.53
N GLU A 46 6.87 2.88 6.14
CA GLU A 46 6.98 3.14 7.57
C GLU A 46 6.24 4.43 7.91
N ALA A 47 5.37 4.41 8.93
CA ALA A 47 4.53 5.54 9.28
C ALA A 47 5.27 6.87 9.51
N PRO A 48 6.48 6.92 10.10
CA PRO A 48 7.25 8.16 10.26
C PRO A 48 7.74 8.78 8.95
N LEU A 49 7.87 7.99 7.88
CA LEU A 49 8.34 8.47 6.57
C LEU A 49 7.21 9.02 5.71
N VAL A 50 5.97 8.95 6.18
CA VAL A 50 4.80 9.42 5.43
C VAL A 50 4.37 10.79 5.95
N GLY A 51 4.68 11.81 5.17
CA GLY A 51 4.23 13.19 5.35
C GLY A 51 2.94 13.49 4.58
N LEU A 52 2.27 14.56 4.97
CA LEU A 52 1.13 15.11 4.22
C LEU A 52 1.54 16.42 3.57
N SER A 53 1.18 16.65 2.31
CA SER A 53 1.44 17.94 1.64
C SER A 53 0.48 19.02 2.11
N THR A 54 -0.56 18.64 2.86
CA THR A 54 -1.55 19.56 3.40
C THR A 54 -1.57 19.50 4.93
N ALA A 55 -1.93 20.61 5.57
CA ALA A 55 -2.15 20.66 7.02
C ALA A 55 -3.46 19.94 7.45
N VAL A 56 -4.27 19.46 6.51
CA VAL A 56 -5.54 18.79 6.79
C VAL A 56 -5.27 17.34 7.18
N GLN A 57 -5.54 17.02 8.44
CA GLN A 57 -5.43 15.66 8.94
C GLN A 57 -6.57 14.78 8.38
N PRO A 58 -6.26 13.57 7.90
CA PRO A 58 -7.28 12.59 7.52
C PRO A 58 -8.13 12.13 8.71
N GLU A 59 -9.39 11.82 8.44
CA GLU A 59 -10.27 11.15 9.37
C GLU A 59 -9.94 9.65 9.39
N LEU A 60 -9.72 9.10 10.59
CA LEU A 60 -9.45 7.68 10.78
C LEU A 60 -10.77 6.93 10.96
N VAL A 61 -11.02 5.96 10.09
CA VAL A 61 -12.23 5.13 10.12
C VAL A 61 -11.85 3.69 10.38
N GLU A 62 -12.26 3.16 11.52
CA GLU A 62 -12.16 1.73 11.79
C GLU A 62 -13.09 0.95 10.87
N THR A 63 -12.54 -0.02 10.15
CA THR A 63 -13.25 -0.81 9.15
C THR A 63 -13.13 -2.28 9.50
N SER A 64 -14.27 -2.97 9.52
CA SER A 64 -14.29 -4.42 9.69
C SER A 64 -13.75 -5.10 8.42
N THR A 65 -12.77 -5.99 8.60
CA THR A 65 -12.25 -6.80 7.50
C THR A 65 -12.92 -8.16 7.46
N ALA A 66 -12.96 -8.80 6.28
CA ALA A 66 -13.44 -10.17 6.14
C ALA A 66 -12.62 -11.18 6.98
N SER A 67 -11.36 -10.84 7.30
CA SER A 67 -10.47 -11.63 8.14
C SER A 67 -10.72 -11.47 9.65
N GLY A 68 -11.57 -10.53 10.05
CA GLY A 68 -11.79 -10.17 11.45
C GLY A 68 -10.67 -9.31 12.07
N ASN A 69 -9.54 -9.13 11.38
CA ASN A 69 -8.46 -8.27 11.85
C ASN A 69 -8.81 -6.79 11.74
N PRO A 70 -8.34 -5.96 12.69
CA PRO A 70 -8.60 -4.52 12.66
C PRO A 70 -7.89 -3.86 11.46
N GLN A 71 -8.64 -3.05 10.73
CA GLN A 71 -8.15 -2.16 9.69
C GLN A 71 -8.59 -0.74 10.02
N THR A 72 -7.64 0.19 10.00
CA THR A 72 -7.93 1.63 10.11
C THR A 72 -7.66 2.26 8.75
N ILE A 73 -8.65 2.95 8.19
CA ILE A 73 -8.53 3.65 6.91
C ILE A 73 -8.48 5.14 7.18
N ALA A 74 -7.41 5.81 6.74
CA ALA A 74 -7.28 7.25 6.79
C ALA A 74 -7.90 7.86 5.52
N ARG A 75 -8.97 8.66 5.68
CA ARG A 75 -9.70 9.28 4.58
C ARG A 75 -9.59 10.79 4.63
N CYS A 76 -9.46 11.42 3.46
CA CYS A 76 -9.55 12.87 3.37
C CYS A 76 -10.94 13.34 3.86
N PRO A 77 -11.06 14.29 4.79
CA PRO A 77 -12.36 14.72 5.32
C PRO A 77 -13.22 15.42 4.26
N ALA A 78 -12.61 16.04 3.25
CA ALA A 78 -13.32 16.79 2.22
C ALA A 78 -13.90 15.89 1.11
N CYS A 79 -13.07 15.01 0.52
CA CYS A 79 -13.48 14.19 -0.63
C CYS A 79 -13.74 12.72 -0.28
N ARG A 80 -13.46 12.31 0.97
CA ARG A 80 -13.60 10.95 1.52
C ARG A 80 -12.71 9.88 0.88
N VAL A 81 -11.81 10.25 -0.04
CA VAL A 81 -10.82 9.33 -0.64
C VAL A 81 -9.91 8.76 0.44
N ALA A 82 -9.69 7.44 0.42
CA ALA A 82 -8.68 6.79 1.25
C ALA A 82 -7.26 7.18 0.82
N VAL A 83 -6.47 7.69 1.76
CA VAL A 83 -5.07 8.10 1.52
C VAL A 83 -4.12 6.96 1.93
N TRP A 84 -4.36 6.34 3.09
CA TRP A 84 -3.69 5.10 3.48
C TRP A 84 -4.59 4.20 4.31
N SER A 85 -4.14 2.97 4.53
CA SER A 85 -4.70 2.04 5.50
C SER A 85 -3.61 1.48 6.39
N SER A 86 -3.95 1.26 7.67
CA SER A 86 -3.12 0.54 8.63
C SER A 86 -3.81 -0.78 8.94
N TYR A 87 -3.07 -1.88 8.83
CA TYR A 87 -3.59 -3.23 9.12
C TYR A 87 -2.85 -3.79 10.33
N GLY A 88 -3.59 -4.30 11.32
CA GLY A 88 -2.97 -4.91 12.50
C GLY A 88 -1.98 -6.03 12.13
N THR A 89 -2.30 -6.82 11.10
CA THR A 89 -1.47 -7.92 10.59
C THR A 89 -0.19 -7.48 9.89
N HIS A 90 -0.09 -6.21 9.46
CA HIS A 90 1.07 -5.68 8.74
C HIS A 90 1.85 -4.63 9.55
N GLY A 91 1.73 -4.67 10.88
CA GLY A 91 2.47 -3.76 11.78
C GLY A 91 1.64 -2.64 12.38
N GLY A 92 0.31 -2.65 12.19
CA GLY A 92 -0.60 -1.66 12.76
C GLY A 92 -0.19 -0.24 12.36
N ASP A 93 -0.17 0.67 13.33
CA ASP A 93 0.14 2.08 13.09
C ASP A 93 1.60 2.37 12.76
N ARG A 94 2.48 1.36 12.79
CA ARG A 94 3.89 1.52 12.40
C ARG A 94 4.09 1.46 10.88
N VAL A 95 3.11 0.92 10.14
CA VAL A 95 3.17 0.75 8.69
C VAL A 95 1.90 1.31 8.07
N ARG A 96 2.07 2.10 7.01
CA ARG A 96 0.97 2.67 6.21
C ARG A 96 0.99 2.05 4.83
N ILE A 97 -0.16 1.54 4.41
CA ILE A 97 -0.43 1.10 3.04
C ILE A 97 -1.06 2.27 2.29
N ILE A 98 -0.24 3.04 1.60
CA ILE A 98 -0.61 4.28 0.91
C ILE A 98 -1.29 3.94 -0.42
N ARG A 99 -2.34 4.69 -0.77
CA ARG A 99 -2.91 4.67 -2.12
C ARG A 99 -1.98 5.46 -3.04
N VAL A 100 -1.33 4.79 -3.99
CA VAL A 100 -0.30 5.44 -4.84
C VAL A 100 -0.87 6.65 -5.60
N GLY A 101 -2.11 6.58 -6.05
CA GLY A 101 -2.78 7.70 -6.73
C GLY A 101 -2.99 8.96 -5.88
N THR A 102 -2.74 8.91 -4.56
CA THR A 102 -2.78 10.08 -3.65
C THR A 102 -1.38 10.62 -3.30
N LEU A 103 -0.34 10.12 -3.94
CA LEU A 103 1.01 10.69 -3.83
C LEU A 103 1.13 11.91 -4.75
N ASP A 104 2.01 12.86 -4.39
CA ASP A 104 2.26 14.03 -5.23
C ASP A 104 2.85 13.64 -6.60
N ASN A 105 3.65 12.57 -6.66
CA ASN A 105 4.26 12.02 -7.88
C ASN A 105 3.99 10.49 -8.01
N PRO A 106 2.80 10.07 -8.46
CA PRO A 106 2.42 8.65 -8.50
C PRO A 106 3.21 7.82 -9.54
N ASP A 107 3.72 8.45 -10.60
CA ASP A 107 4.47 7.78 -11.68
C ASP A 107 5.79 7.16 -11.21
N LEU A 108 6.28 7.58 -10.04
CA LEU A 108 7.47 7.02 -9.40
C LEU A 108 7.23 5.63 -8.78
N PHE A 109 5.98 5.17 -8.77
CA PHE A 109 5.55 3.94 -8.09
C PHE A 109 4.80 3.00 -9.05
N PRO A 110 5.45 2.49 -10.11
CA PRO A 110 4.87 1.41 -10.90
C PRO A 110 4.67 0.15 -10.03
N PRO A 111 3.68 -0.71 -10.36
CA PRO A 111 3.46 -1.95 -9.63
C PRO A 111 4.64 -2.90 -9.78
N GLU A 112 5.12 -3.47 -8.68
CA GLU A 112 6.16 -4.50 -8.67
C GLU A 112 5.57 -5.92 -8.56
N MET A 113 4.30 -6.04 -8.13
CA MET A 113 3.62 -7.33 -7.92
C MET A 113 2.10 -7.16 -7.98
N HIS A 114 1.41 -8.09 -8.63
CA HIS A 114 -0.04 -8.25 -8.46
C HIS A 114 -0.35 -9.36 -7.45
N ILE A 115 -1.20 -9.06 -6.47
CA ILE A 115 -1.64 -9.98 -5.42
C ILE A 115 -3.17 -10.14 -5.46
N TYR A 116 -3.68 -11.21 -4.86
CA TYR A 116 -5.11 -11.57 -4.88
C TYR A 116 -5.66 -11.79 -6.31
N THR A 117 -4.83 -12.33 -7.21
CA THR A 117 -5.25 -12.56 -8.60
C THR A 117 -6.20 -13.73 -8.78
N SER A 118 -6.36 -14.59 -7.77
CA SER A 118 -7.39 -15.64 -7.74
C SER A 118 -8.81 -15.07 -7.85
N THR A 119 -8.98 -13.82 -7.41
CA THR A 119 -10.27 -13.12 -7.35
C THR A 119 -10.35 -11.95 -8.34
N LYS A 120 -9.44 -11.91 -9.32
CA LYS A 120 -9.44 -10.86 -10.35
C LYS A 120 -10.70 -10.89 -11.18
N GLN A 121 -11.10 -9.71 -11.64
CA GLN A 121 -12.18 -9.61 -12.61
C GLN A 121 -11.87 -10.47 -13.86
N PRO A 122 -12.82 -11.25 -14.40
CA PRO A 122 -12.53 -12.17 -15.50
C PRO A 122 -11.95 -11.48 -16.75
N TRP A 123 -12.35 -10.23 -16.98
CA TRP A 123 -11.88 -9.39 -18.08
C TRP A 123 -10.51 -8.74 -17.84
N LEU A 124 -9.97 -8.79 -16.62
CA LEU A 124 -8.63 -8.28 -16.32
C LEU A 124 -7.59 -9.30 -16.78
N ASN A 125 -6.88 -8.97 -17.87
CA ASN A 125 -5.74 -9.75 -18.33
C ASN A 125 -4.46 -9.18 -17.73
N LEU A 126 -3.73 -10.00 -16.99
CA LEU A 126 -2.42 -9.66 -16.45
C LEU A 126 -1.38 -10.18 -17.44
N SER A 127 -0.85 -9.29 -18.27
CA SER A 127 0.17 -9.58 -19.27
C SER A 127 1.34 -8.62 -19.09
N GLY A 128 2.57 -9.12 -19.19
CA GLY A 128 3.79 -8.33 -19.04
C GLY A 128 4.76 -8.96 -18.05
N ASP A 129 5.76 -8.18 -17.64
CA ASP A 129 6.87 -8.65 -16.81
C ASP A 129 6.61 -8.51 -15.30
N VAL A 130 5.49 -7.88 -14.91
CA VAL A 130 5.13 -7.73 -13.50
C VAL A 130 4.63 -9.08 -12.97
N PRO A 131 5.31 -9.68 -11.98
CA PRO A 131 4.91 -10.96 -11.44
C PRO A 131 3.52 -10.86 -10.78
N PHE A 132 2.83 -11.99 -10.67
CA PHE A 132 1.53 -12.07 -10.01
C PHE A 132 1.35 -13.35 -9.21
N VAL A 133 0.64 -13.26 -8.08
CA VAL A 133 0.33 -14.39 -7.21
C VAL A 133 -1.16 -14.44 -6.86
N PRO A 134 -1.73 -15.65 -6.68
CA PRO A 134 -3.16 -15.81 -6.46
C PRO A 134 -3.64 -15.15 -5.17
N GLU A 135 -2.84 -15.14 -4.12
CA GLU A 135 -3.17 -14.56 -2.81
C GLU A 135 -2.09 -13.55 -2.39
N PHE A 136 -1.29 -13.86 -1.37
CA PHE A 136 -0.17 -13.05 -0.89
C PHE A 136 1.14 -13.84 -1.00
N TYR A 137 2.28 -13.13 -1.01
CA TYR A 137 3.61 -13.74 -1.07
C TYR A 137 4.34 -13.61 0.27
N HIS A 138 5.28 -14.51 0.52
CA HIS A 138 6.15 -14.43 1.67
C HIS A 138 7.20 -13.33 1.44
N LEU A 139 7.19 -12.27 2.28
CA LEU A 139 8.04 -11.08 2.07
C LEU A 139 9.53 -11.42 1.88
N PRO A 140 10.15 -12.31 2.69
CA PRO A 140 11.57 -12.66 2.54
C PRO A 140 11.94 -13.28 1.19
N ASP A 141 10.99 -13.93 0.52
CA ASP A 141 11.26 -14.62 -0.76
C ASP A 141 11.34 -13.62 -1.93
N VAL A 142 10.74 -12.44 -1.76
CA VAL A 142 10.55 -11.46 -2.84
C VAL A 142 11.28 -10.15 -2.57
N TRP A 143 11.37 -9.72 -1.32
CA TRP A 143 11.92 -8.42 -0.98
C TRP A 143 13.44 -8.48 -0.84
N PRO A 144 14.18 -7.51 -1.39
CA PRO A 144 15.61 -7.41 -1.15
C PRO A 144 15.89 -7.16 0.34
N LYS A 145 17.05 -7.63 0.79
CA LYS A 145 17.47 -7.66 2.20
C LYS A 145 17.32 -6.30 2.88
N GLU A 146 17.69 -5.22 2.19
CA GLU A 146 17.67 -3.86 2.72
C GLU A 146 16.24 -3.40 3.07
N ARG A 147 15.23 -3.82 2.28
CA ARG A 147 13.82 -3.51 2.56
C ARG A 147 13.31 -4.29 3.77
N LEU A 148 13.71 -5.56 3.90
CA LEU A 148 13.37 -6.40 5.06
C LEU A 148 13.96 -5.82 6.35
N GLU A 149 15.22 -5.38 6.32
CA GLU A 149 15.88 -4.75 7.47
C GLU A 149 15.21 -3.42 7.86
N ARG A 150 14.74 -2.63 6.88
CA ARG A 150 13.99 -1.39 7.16
C ARG A 150 12.64 -1.67 7.80
N LEU A 151 11.90 -2.65 7.27
CA LEU A 151 10.64 -3.11 7.85
C LEU A 151 10.83 -3.67 9.26
N GLN A 152 11.86 -4.50 9.47
CA GLN A 152 12.23 -5.02 10.79
C GLN A 152 12.46 -3.91 11.82
N ARG A 153 13.24 -2.89 11.44
CA ARG A 153 13.47 -1.72 12.29
C ARG A 153 12.16 -0.98 12.63
N ALA A 154 11.26 -0.83 11.65
CA ALA A 154 9.99 -0.17 11.86
C ALA A 154 9.04 -0.96 12.77
N LEU A 155 9.01 -2.29 12.65
CA LEU A 155 8.14 -3.15 13.44
C LEU A 155 8.65 -3.37 14.87
N GLY A 156 9.97 -3.24 15.09
CA GLY A 156 10.62 -3.57 16.36
C GLY A 156 10.72 -5.08 16.61
N THR A 157 10.50 -5.90 15.57
CA THR A 157 10.53 -7.37 15.61
C THR A 157 11.13 -7.91 14.31
N SER A 158 11.68 -9.13 14.35
CA SER A 158 12.09 -9.81 13.14
C SER A 158 10.87 -10.12 12.27
N VAL A 159 10.80 -9.50 11.09
CA VAL A 159 10.02 -9.99 9.95
C VAL A 159 10.55 -11.39 9.70
N GLY A 160 9.74 -12.41 10.01
CA GLY A 160 10.18 -13.80 9.96
C GLY A 160 10.76 -14.11 8.59
N VAL A 161 12.07 -14.34 8.55
CA VAL A 161 12.73 -15.14 7.52
C VAL A 161 12.44 -16.58 7.94
N GLY A 162 11.25 -17.08 7.61
CA GLY A 162 10.87 -18.46 7.90
C GLY A 162 11.60 -19.40 6.95
N GLU A 163 12.31 -20.38 7.52
CA GLU A 163 12.79 -21.60 6.84
C GLU A 163 11.66 -22.38 6.14
#